data_AF-A0AA43LBK0-F1
#
_entry.id   AF-A0AA43LBK0-F1
#
_cell.length_a   1.000
_cell.length_b   1.000
_cell.length_c   1.000
_cell.angle_alpha   90.00
_cell.angle_beta   90.00
_cell.angle_gamma   90.00
#
_symmetry.space_group_name_H-M   'P 1'
#
loop_
_entity.id
_entity.type
_entity.pdbx_description
1 polymer ?
#
loop_
_entity_poly.entity_id
_entity_poly.type
_entity_poly.pdbx_seq_one_letter_code
_entity_poly.pdbx_strand_id
1 'polypeptide(L)'
;MKKNWIAPLLIAVMFLLGQQPCSANGFVQPPAEAPSRSDSEPNPDLDSRELMYKDTMMLFLLPYIEKKMAEIYAPLLTITPTVYPYLVDVTDMKRVNGFRRFDFLITLNIHPTVGPHLSVGEDTMTFRITPGPKVKLESFKHLRDPRKSDLTPNYQNILR
;
A
#
# COMPACT_ATOMS: atom_id res chain seq x y z
N MET A 1 22.69 74.90 0.50
CA MET A 1 23.89 74.30 -0.10
C MET A 1 23.44 73.15 -1.01
N LYS A 2 23.63 73.28 -2.33
CA LYS A 2 23.34 72.26 -3.37
C LYS A 2 24.32 72.42 -4.53
N LYS A 3 24.99 71.33 -4.93
CA LYS A 3 25.65 71.05 -6.24
C LYS A 3 26.31 69.67 -6.12
N ASN A 4 25.78 68.58 -6.69
CA ASN A 4 25.77 68.12 -8.09
C ASN A 4 27.18 67.87 -8.65
N TRP A 5 27.50 66.62 -9.02
CA TRP A 5 27.84 66.29 -10.41
C TRP A 5 27.92 64.78 -10.72
N ILE A 6 27.33 64.41 -11.86
CA ILE A 6 27.50 63.16 -12.61
C ILE A 6 28.19 63.56 -13.91
N ALA A 7 29.15 62.76 -14.39
CA ALA A 7 29.81 62.90 -15.68
C ALA A 7 30.22 61.52 -16.24
N PRO A 8 30.36 61.33 -17.57
CA PRO A 8 29.71 60.22 -18.29
C PRO A 8 30.65 59.24 -19.02
N LEU A 9 30.02 58.23 -19.63
CA LEU A 9 30.52 57.21 -20.56
C LEU A 9 31.28 57.78 -21.78
N LEU A 10 32.29 57.04 -22.27
CA LEU A 10 32.74 57.08 -23.66
C LEU A 10 33.13 55.68 -24.17
N ILE A 11 32.71 55.41 -25.41
CA ILE A 11 32.76 54.16 -26.18
C ILE A 11 34.03 54.13 -27.04
N ALA A 12 34.64 52.95 -27.25
CA ALA A 12 35.39 52.65 -28.47
C ALA A 12 35.47 51.13 -28.74
N VAL A 13 35.44 50.78 -30.02
CA VAL A 13 35.07 49.50 -30.63
C VAL A 13 36.27 48.84 -31.33
N MET A 14 36.41 47.52 -31.14
CA MET A 14 36.93 46.41 -31.99
C MET A 14 38.24 46.47 -32.83
N PHE A 15 38.71 45.23 -33.09
CA PHE A 15 39.54 44.69 -34.18
C PHE A 15 41.06 44.72 -33.91
N LEU A 16 41.85 43.62 -33.95
CA LEU A 16 41.91 42.48 -34.87
C LEU A 16 42.57 41.22 -34.26
N LEU A 17 42.04 40.07 -34.70
CA LEU A 17 42.65 38.78 -35.04
C LEU A 17 44.13 38.50 -34.68
N GLY A 18 44.33 37.42 -33.91
CA GLY A 18 45.54 36.62 -33.89
C GLY A 18 45.17 35.14 -33.65
N GLN A 19 45.31 34.31 -34.68
CA GLN A 19 45.16 32.85 -34.56
C GLN A 19 46.46 32.22 -34.07
N GLN A 20 46.37 31.20 -33.23
CA GLN A 20 47.44 30.23 -32.97
C GLN A 20 46.83 28.89 -32.50
N PRO A 21 47.56 27.76 -32.63
CA PRO A 21 47.16 26.65 -33.47
C PRO A 21 46.62 25.45 -32.68
N CYS A 22 45.96 24.55 -33.41
CA CYS A 22 45.57 23.21 -32.98
C CYS A 22 46.73 22.49 -32.30
N SER A 23 46.50 21.99 -31.09
CA SER A 23 47.18 20.79 -30.62
C SER A 23 46.27 20.00 -29.71
N ALA A 24 45.96 18.80 -30.17
CA ALA A 24 45.11 17.82 -29.51
C ALA A 24 45.77 17.32 -28.23
N ASN A 25 45.04 17.38 -27.12
CA ASN A 25 45.13 16.40 -26.05
C ASN A 25 43.76 16.29 -25.39
N GLY A 26 43.28 15.05 -25.30
CA GLY A 26 41.88 14.69 -25.13
C GLY A 26 41.24 15.22 -23.86
N PHE A 27 40.13 15.94 -24.04
CA PHE A 27 39.10 16.03 -23.02
C PHE A 27 38.43 14.67 -22.89
N VAL A 28 38.87 13.87 -21.92
CA VAL A 28 38.04 12.80 -21.38
C VAL A 28 36.84 13.50 -20.75
N GLN A 29 35.68 13.45 -21.41
CA GLN A 29 34.43 13.75 -20.73
C GLN A 29 34.32 12.78 -19.55
N PRO A 30 34.12 13.25 -18.31
CA PRO A 30 33.72 12.33 -17.24
C PRO A 30 32.46 11.60 -17.74
N PRO A 31 32.33 10.29 -17.51
CA PRO A 31 31.16 9.56 -17.95
C PRO A 31 29.93 10.31 -17.44
N ALA A 32 29.01 10.63 -18.35
CA ALA A 32 27.73 11.20 -17.99
C ALA A 32 27.12 10.27 -16.92
N GLU A 33 27.01 10.78 -15.70
CA GLU A 33 26.48 10.06 -14.58
C GLU A 33 25.07 9.64 -14.99
N ALA A 34 24.89 8.34 -15.24
CA ALA A 34 23.58 7.77 -15.50
C ALA A 34 22.67 8.24 -14.36
N PRO A 35 21.41 8.66 -14.63
CA PRO A 35 20.52 9.09 -13.56
C PRO A 35 20.50 7.99 -12.51
N SER A 36 21.08 8.31 -11.34
CA SER A 36 21.00 7.44 -10.18
C SER A 36 19.52 7.17 -9.98
N ARG A 37 19.14 5.89 -9.86
CA ARG A 37 17.79 5.51 -9.47
C ARG A 37 17.51 6.18 -8.13
N SER A 38 16.82 7.32 -8.17
CA SER A 38 16.34 8.00 -6.98
C SER A 38 15.13 7.25 -6.45
N ASP A 39 15.25 6.82 -5.20
CA ASP A 39 14.20 6.72 -4.20
C ASP A 39 13.07 5.71 -4.46
N SER A 40 13.36 4.44 -4.23
CA SER A 40 12.31 3.48 -3.84
C SER A 40 12.78 2.49 -2.78
N GLU A 41 13.77 2.87 -1.95
CA GLU A 41 13.93 2.17 -0.68
C GLU A 41 12.61 2.35 0.09
N PRO A 42 11.90 1.26 0.46
CA PRO A 42 10.68 1.36 1.23
C PRO A 42 10.99 2.15 2.50
N ASN A 43 10.24 3.21 2.78
CA ASN A 43 10.43 3.97 4.00
C ASN A 43 10.35 2.99 5.19
N PRO A 44 11.43 2.78 5.97
CA PRO A 44 11.45 1.81 7.06
C PRO A 44 10.41 2.12 8.14
N ASP A 45 9.89 3.35 8.19
CA ASP A 45 8.79 3.73 9.08
C ASP A 45 7.45 3.05 8.69
N LEU A 46 7.30 2.57 7.45
CA LEU A 46 6.10 1.87 6.99
C LEU A 46 6.05 0.41 7.47
N ASP A 47 7.19 -0.25 7.67
CA ASP A 47 7.27 -1.66 8.08
C ASP A 47 7.51 -1.79 9.59
N SER A 48 6.52 -1.33 10.37
CA SER A 48 6.61 -1.36 11.83
C SER A 48 6.54 -2.79 12.37
N ARG A 49 7.16 -3.05 13.53
CA ARG A 49 7.05 -4.35 14.21
C ARG A 49 5.61 -4.77 14.49
N GLU A 50 4.74 -3.80 14.79
CA GLU A 50 3.32 -4.06 15.00
C GLU A 50 2.64 -4.54 13.72
N LEU A 51 2.96 -3.92 12.57
CA LEU A 51 2.46 -4.35 11.27
C LEU A 51 2.92 -5.78 10.96
N MET A 52 4.20 -6.09 11.15
CA MET A 52 4.72 -7.46 10.94
C MET A 52 3.98 -8.51 11.80
N TYR A 53 3.66 -8.19 13.05
CA TYR A 53 2.88 -9.09 13.92
C TYR A 53 1.43 -9.23 13.44
N LYS A 54 0.80 -8.14 13.01
CA LYS A 54 -0.54 -8.16 12.42
C LYS A 54 -0.57 -9.04 11.17
N ASP A 55 0.39 -8.86 10.27
CA ASP A 55 0.46 -9.58 8.99
C ASP A 55 0.73 -11.07 9.22
N THR A 56 1.65 -11.40 10.14
CA THR A 56 1.89 -12.79 10.56
C THR A 56 0.63 -13.44 11.13
N MET A 57 -0.14 -12.71 11.95
CA MET A 57 -1.40 -13.19 12.49
C MET A 57 -2.46 -13.39 11.40
N MET A 58 -2.51 -12.51 10.40
CA MET A 58 -3.43 -12.66 9.26
C MET A 58 -3.12 -13.92 8.45
N LEU A 59 -1.84 -14.24 8.20
CA LEU A 59 -1.47 -15.49 7.52
C LEU A 59 -2.01 -16.74 8.24
N PHE A 60 -2.04 -16.72 9.57
CA PHE A 60 -2.58 -17.81 10.38
C PHE A 60 -4.12 -17.89 10.36
N LEU A 61 -4.79 -16.74 10.33
CA LEU A 61 -6.27 -16.67 10.37
C LEU A 61 -6.92 -16.82 8.99
N LEU A 62 -6.18 -16.55 7.91
CA LEU A 62 -6.72 -16.51 6.55
C LEU A 62 -7.47 -17.78 6.14
N PRO A 63 -6.97 -19.01 6.39
CA PRO A 63 -7.70 -20.23 6.00
C PRO A 63 -9.08 -20.37 6.67
N TYR A 64 -9.23 -19.84 7.89
CA TYR A 64 -10.51 -19.86 8.62
C TYR A 64 -11.48 -18.82 8.06
N ILE A 65 -10.96 -17.65 7.67
CA ILE A 65 -11.73 -16.60 7.02
C ILE A 65 -12.22 -17.08 5.67
N GLU A 66 -11.33 -17.54 4.79
CA GLU A 66 -11.65 -17.98 3.43
C GLU A 66 -12.66 -19.12 3.42
N LYS A 67 -12.48 -20.12 4.29
CA LYS A 67 -13.47 -21.20 4.45
C LYS A 67 -14.85 -20.64 4.76
N LYS A 68 -14.95 -19.67 5.68
CA LYS A 68 -16.23 -19.09 6.06
C LYS A 68 -16.83 -18.23 4.95
N MET A 69 -16.01 -17.46 4.23
CA MET A 69 -16.43 -16.65 3.08
C MET A 69 -16.99 -17.52 1.94
N ALA A 70 -16.38 -18.66 1.66
CA ALA A 70 -16.90 -19.61 0.67
C ALA A 70 -18.33 -20.06 1.00
N GLU A 71 -18.62 -20.33 2.28
CA GLU A 71 -19.97 -20.70 2.73
C GLU A 71 -20.99 -19.56 2.55
N ILE A 72 -20.61 -18.33 2.94
CA ILE A 72 -21.52 -17.17 2.99
C ILE A 72 -21.86 -16.66 1.59
N TYR A 73 -20.86 -16.61 0.70
CA TYR A 73 -21.02 -16.02 -0.63
C TYR A 73 -21.45 -17.02 -1.70
N ALA A 74 -21.43 -18.34 -1.42
CA ALA A 74 -21.94 -19.36 -2.33
C ALA A 74 -23.37 -19.10 -2.88
N PRO A 75 -24.36 -18.64 -2.08
CA PRO A 75 -25.68 -18.29 -2.59
C PRO A 75 -25.75 -16.94 -3.31
N LEU A 76 -24.76 -16.06 -3.13
CA LEU A 76 -24.76 -14.69 -3.66
C LEU A 76 -23.95 -14.55 -4.97
N LEU A 77 -22.92 -15.39 -5.11
CA LEU A 77 -21.94 -15.31 -6.19
C LEU A 77 -21.75 -16.69 -6.85
N THR A 78 -21.47 -16.68 -8.13
CA THR A 78 -21.10 -17.88 -8.91
C THR A 78 -19.64 -18.27 -8.69
N ILE A 79 -18.81 -17.34 -8.21
CA ILE A 79 -17.42 -17.55 -7.84
C ILE A 79 -17.21 -17.27 -6.36
N THR A 80 -16.29 -18.00 -5.73
CA THR A 80 -15.90 -17.73 -4.33
C THR A 80 -15.00 -16.49 -4.28
N PRO A 81 -15.30 -15.48 -3.45
CA PRO A 81 -14.43 -14.33 -3.30
C PRO A 81 -13.17 -14.66 -2.51
N THR A 82 -12.10 -13.94 -2.81
CA THR A 82 -10.79 -14.04 -2.14
C THR A 82 -10.63 -12.91 -1.13
N VAL A 83 -9.96 -13.20 -0.02
CA VAL A 83 -9.62 -12.19 0.99
C VAL A 83 -8.12 -11.93 0.94
N TYR A 84 -7.73 -10.67 0.74
CA TYR A 84 -6.33 -10.28 0.83
C TYR A 84 -6.02 -9.85 2.28
N PRO A 85 -4.92 -10.31 2.90
CA PRO A 85 -4.59 -9.98 4.29
C PRO A 85 -4.58 -8.49 4.61
N TYR A 86 -4.13 -7.64 3.69
CA TYR A 86 -4.07 -6.19 3.85
C TYR A 86 -5.43 -5.49 3.66
N LEU A 87 -6.48 -6.22 3.27
CA LEU A 87 -7.88 -5.77 3.24
C LEU A 87 -8.67 -6.30 4.43
N VAL A 88 -7.98 -6.73 5.50
CA VAL A 88 -8.58 -7.16 6.75
C VAL A 88 -8.13 -6.22 7.85
N ASP A 89 -9.10 -5.61 8.53
CA ASP A 89 -8.86 -4.69 9.62
C ASP A 89 -9.09 -5.38 10.97
N VAL A 90 -8.11 -5.27 11.87
CA VAL A 90 -8.28 -5.67 13.27
C VAL A 90 -8.96 -4.52 14.00
N THR A 91 -10.24 -4.69 14.33
CA THR A 91 -11.05 -3.63 14.96
C THR A 91 -11.06 -3.71 16.49
N ASP A 92 -10.89 -4.92 17.04
CA ASP A 92 -10.74 -5.14 18.48
C ASP A 92 -9.84 -6.35 18.72
N MET A 93 -9.01 -6.26 19.77
CA MET A 93 -8.27 -7.39 20.29
C MET A 93 -8.25 -7.31 21.81
N LYS A 94 -8.77 -8.36 22.45
CA LYS A 94 -8.78 -8.45 23.91
C LYS A 94 -8.26 -9.79 24.39
N ARG A 95 -7.55 -9.73 25.51
CA ARG A 95 -7.12 -10.90 26.24
C ARG A 95 -8.24 -11.37 27.15
N VAL A 96 -8.58 -12.64 27.05
CA VAL A 96 -9.54 -13.28 27.94
C VAL A 96 -8.81 -13.68 29.23
N ASN A 97 -9.44 -13.44 30.38
CA ASN A 97 -8.96 -13.86 31.70
C ASN A 97 -7.66 -13.18 32.21
N GLY A 98 -7.36 -11.96 31.75
CA GLY A 98 -6.36 -11.09 32.37
C GLY A 98 -4.92 -11.31 31.90
N PHE A 99 -3.98 -10.61 32.54
CA PHE A 99 -2.60 -10.42 32.08
C PHE A 99 -1.86 -11.73 31.75
N ARG A 100 -1.16 -11.73 30.60
CA ARG A 100 -0.30 -12.84 30.12
C ARG A 100 -1.00 -14.19 29.90
N ARG A 101 -2.33 -14.26 29.88
CA ARG A 101 -3.08 -15.43 29.40
C ARG A 101 -3.07 -15.50 27.88
N PHE A 102 -2.84 -16.68 27.31
CA PHE A 102 -2.78 -16.92 25.87
C PHE A 102 -4.15 -17.27 25.28
N ASP A 103 -5.17 -16.53 25.70
CA ASP A 103 -6.56 -16.68 25.28
C ASP A 103 -7.02 -15.32 24.78
N PHE A 104 -7.33 -15.20 23.51
CA PHE A 104 -7.61 -13.93 22.84
C PHE A 104 -8.91 -13.99 22.08
N LEU A 105 -9.65 -12.89 22.12
CA LEU A 105 -10.72 -12.60 21.17
C LEU A 105 -10.25 -11.49 20.24
N ILE A 106 -10.40 -11.72 18.94
CA ILE A 106 -9.97 -10.81 17.90
C ILE A 106 -11.16 -10.58 16.98
N THR A 107 -11.54 -9.33 16.81
CA THR A 107 -12.60 -8.93 15.89
C THR A 107 -11.98 -8.33 14.64
N LEU A 108 -12.41 -8.85 13.49
CA LEU A 108 -11.91 -8.50 12.18
C LEU A 108 -13.05 -7.92 11.34
N ASN A 109 -12.79 -6.84 10.63
CA ASN A 109 -13.58 -6.43 9.47
C ASN A 109 -12.90 -6.96 8.21
N ILE A 110 -13.68 -7.62 7.37
CA ILE A 110 -13.19 -8.35 6.20
C ILE A 110 -13.88 -7.78 4.98
N HIS A 111 -13.07 -7.48 3.96
CA HIS A 111 -13.52 -6.96 2.68
C HIS A 111 -13.21 -8.00 1.58
N PRO A 112 -14.08 -9.01 1.36
CA PRO A 112 -13.87 -10.00 0.32
C PRO A 112 -13.90 -9.35 -1.07
N THR A 113 -13.09 -9.90 -1.98
CA THR A 113 -12.91 -9.35 -3.32
C THR A 113 -13.00 -10.39 -4.41
N VAL A 114 -13.28 -9.95 -5.63
CA VAL A 114 -13.21 -10.76 -6.85
C VAL A 114 -12.33 -10.07 -7.88
N GLY A 115 -11.66 -10.86 -8.73
CA GLY A 115 -10.86 -10.32 -9.83
C GLY A 115 -9.78 -9.34 -9.37
N PRO A 116 -9.64 -8.14 -9.99
CA PRO A 116 -8.62 -7.16 -9.66
C PRO A 116 -9.00 -6.37 -8.39
N HIS A 117 -9.23 -7.07 -7.27
CA HIS A 117 -9.57 -6.49 -5.97
C HIS A 117 -10.91 -5.72 -5.90
N LEU A 118 -11.92 -6.14 -6.66
CA LEU A 118 -13.26 -5.55 -6.56
C LEU A 118 -13.96 -6.03 -5.28
N SER A 119 -14.20 -5.15 -4.32
CA SER A 119 -14.88 -5.52 -3.06
C SER A 119 -16.34 -5.90 -3.31
N VAL A 120 -16.71 -7.11 -2.91
CA VAL A 120 -18.06 -7.68 -3.11
C VAL A 120 -18.86 -7.81 -1.83
N GLY A 121 -18.34 -7.30 -0.72
CA GLY A 121 -19.11 -7.24 0.51
C GLY A 121 -18.28 -6.79 1.69
N GLU A 122 -18.91 -6.86 2.85
CA GLU A 122 -18.33 -6.46 4.13
C GLU A 122 -18.84 -7.41 5.22
N ASP A 123 -17.92 -7.88 6.03
CA ASP A 123 -18.19 -8.89 7.05
C ASP A 123 -17.42 -8.58 8.33
N THR A 124 -18.02 -8.88 9.47
CA THR A 124 -17.34 -8.87 10.77
C THR A 124 -17.24 -10.30 11.30
N MET A 125 -16.05 -10.70 11.74
CA MET A 125 -15.81 -11.99 12.40
C MET A 125 -15.08 -11.79 13.71
N THR A 126 -15.52 -12.48 14.76
CA THR A 126 -14.74 -12.58 16.00
C THR A 126 -14.19 -14.00 16.14
N PHE A 127 -12.87 -14.11 16.17
CA PHE A 127 -12.17 -15.37 16.44
C PHE A 127 -11.68 -15.41 17.89
N ARG A 128 -11.79 -16.59 18.51
CA ARG A 128 -11.07 -16.92 19.73
C ARG A 128 -9.86 -17.78 19.42
N ILE A 129 -8.70 -17.36 19.90
CA ILE A 129 -7.43 -18.09 19.78
C ILE A 129 -6.98 -18.50 21.17
N THR A 130 -6.75 -19.80 21.37
CA THR A 130 -6.30 -20.38 22.65
C THR A 130 -5.07 -21.27 22.43
N PRO A 131 -4.33 -21.66 23.48
CA PRO A 131 -3.16 -22.53 23.32
C PRO A 131 -3.57 -23.89 22.72
N GLY A 132 -2.79 -24.36 21.75
CA GLY A 132 -3.09 -25.54 20.94
C GLY A 132 -3.72 -25.19 19.58
N PRO A 133 -4.21 -26.16 18.80
CA PRO A 133 -4.71 -25.94 17.44
C PRO A 133 -6.13 -25.32 17.39
N LYS A 134 -6.48 -24.45 18.33
CA LYS A 134 -7.86 -24.00 18.56
C LYS A 134 -8.05 -22.54 18.15
N VAL A 135 -8.28 -22.33 16.85
CA VAL A 135 -8.97 -21.14 16.34
C VAL A 135 -10.45 -21.46 16.23
N LYS A 136 -11.29 -20.69 16.92
CA LYS A 136 -12.73 -20.84 16.90
C LYS A 136 -13.38 -19.55 16.43
N LEU A 137 -14.30 -19.64 15.47
CA LEU A 137 -15.19 -18.54 15.14
C LEU A 137 -16.25 -18.42 16.24
N GLU A 138 -16.21 -17.36 17.03
CA GLU A 138 -17.17 -17.11 18.12
C GLU A 138 -18.41 -16.36 17.62
N SER A 139 -18.23 -15.42 16.68
CA SER A 139 -19.33 -14.70 16.06
C SER A 139 -19.00 -14.31 14.62
N PHE A 140 -20.06 -14.15 13.84
CA PHE A 140 -20.02 -13.68 12.48
C PHE A 140 -21.22 -12.77 12.23
N LYS A 141 -20.99 -11.69 11.48
CA LYS A 141 -22.03 -10.77 11.02
C LYS A 141 -21.73 -10.35 9.59
N HIS A 142 -22.63 -10.67 8.67
CA HIS A 142 -22.62 -10.10 7.33
C HIS A 142 -23.15 -8.67 7.38
N LEU A 143 -22.46 -7.73 6.74
CA LEU A 143 -22.82 -6.30 6.74
C LEU A 143 -23.32 -5.82 5.38
N ARG A 144 -22.77 -6.35 4.29
CA ARG A 144 -23.06 -5.85 2.94
C ARG A 144 -22.94 -6.92 1.88
N ASP A 145 -24.04 -7.12 1.15
CA ASP A 145 -24.10 -8.01 -0.02
C ASP A 145 -23.35 -7.43 -1.23
N PRO A 146 -22.98 -8.27 -2.22
CA PRO A 146 -22.50 -7.82 -3.52
C PRO A 146 -23.56 -6.97 -4.23
N ARG A 147 -23.14 -5.84 -4.81
CA ARG A 147 -24.04 -4.97 -5.58
C ARG A 147 -23.56 -4.83 -7.01
N LYS A 148 -24.49 -4.81 -7.95
CA LYS A 148 -24.22 -4.59 -9.37
C LYS A 148 -23.48 -3.28 -9.66
N SER A 149 -23.74 -2.23 -8.86
CA SER A 149 -23.07 -0.92 -8.95
C SER A 149 -21.58 -0.96 -8.63
N ASP A 150 -21.16 -1.92 -7.81
CA ASP A 150 -19.77 -2.03 -7.32
C ASP A 150 -18.92 -2.89 -8.29
N LEU A 151 -19.56 -3.48 -9.31
CA LEU A 151 -18.94 -4.37 -10.29
C LEU A 151 -18.89 -3.71 -11.66
N THR A 152 -17.74 -3.84 -12.33
CA THR A 152 -17.60 -3.48 -13.73
C THR A 152 -18.49 -4.40 -14.59
N PRO A 153 -18.91 -3.97 -15.80
CA PRO A 153 -19.88 -4.73 -16.62
C PRO A 153 -19.49 -6.20 -16.86
N ASN A 154 -18.20 -6.48 -17.01
CA ASN A 154 -17.66 -7.83 -17.22
C ASN A 154 -17.66 -8.73 -15.97
N TYR A 155 -17.95 -8.20 -14.79
CA TYR A 155 -18.09 -8.97 -13.55
C TYR A 155 -19.54 -9.08 -13.08
N GLN A 156 -20.50 -8.39 -13.71
CA GLN A 156 -21.91 -8.43 -13.24
C GLN A 156 -22.55 -9.80 -13.40
N ASN A 157 -22.06 -10.64 -14.32
CA ASN A 157 -22.52 -12.01 -14.53
C ASN A 157 -22.17 -12.95 -13.37
N ILE A 158 -21.35 -12.53 -12.41
CA ILE A 158 -21.01 -13.36 -11.26
C ILE A 158 -22.07 -13.34 -10.17
N LEU A 159 -22.97 -12.35 -10.18
CA LEU A 159 -24.07 -12.24 -9.22
C LEU A 159 -25.11 -13.34 -9.51
N ARG A 160 -25.70 -13.91 -8.45
CA ARG A 160 -26.79 -14.87 -8.54
C ARG A 160 -28.17 -14.22 -8.43
#